data_AF-A0A7L1Z5N7-F1
#
_entry.id   AF-A0A7L1Z5N7-F1
#
_cell.length_a   1.000
_cell.length_b   1.000
_cell.length_c   1.000
_cell.angle_alpha   90.00
_cell.angle_beta   90.00
_cell.angle_gamma   90.00
#
_symmetry.space_group_name_H-M   'P 1'
#
loop_
_entity.id
_entity.type
_entity.pdbx_description
1 polymer ?
#
loop_
_entity_poly.entity_id
_entity_poly.type
_entity_poly.pdbx_seq_one_letter_code
_entity_poly.pdbx_strand_id
1 'polypeptide(L)'
;RLVIAPLVSRHEKLWSNFWGALSPDGYYARSEDYVDIVQRRRVGLWNVPYISSVYMVKAKALRSELDQGDLFHSGKLDADMAFCHNVRNQGVFMYLTNRHQFGHILSLENYQTTHLHNDLWQIFSNPEDWREKYIHENYTAALKGKLVEMPCPDVYWFPIFTDTACDDLVEEMEHYGQWSTGDNTDSRIQGGYENVPTIDIHMNQIGFEREWYKFLLDYIAPITEKLYPGYYTKTQFELAFVVRYKPDEQPSLMPHHDASTFTINIALNRVGIDYE
;
A
#
# COMPACT_ATOMS: atom_id res chain seq x y z
N ARG A 1 -0.64 26.01 -24.67
CA ARG A 1 -1.02 24.64 -25.05
C ARG A 1 -2.48 24.45 -24.66
N LEU A 2 -3.29 23.79 -25.49
CA LEU A 2 -4.73 23.67 -25.25
C LEU A 2 -5.04 22.52 -24.30
N VAL A 3 -4.39 21.36 -24.47
CA VAL A 3 -4.51 20.20 -23.59
C VAL A 3 -3.12 19.73 -23.16
N ILE A 4 -2.90 19.48 -21.87
CA ILE A 4 -1.62 18.97 -21.34
C ILE A 4 -1.83 18.02 -20.15
N ALA A 5 -1.13 16.88 -20.15
CA ALA A 5 -1.09 15.90 -19.06
C ALA A 5 0.33 15.83 -18.45
N PRO A 6 0.47 15.76 -17.12
CA PRO A 6 1.70 15.28 -16.51
C PRO A 6 1.84 13.77 -16.74
N LEU A 7 3.07 13.30 -16.98
CA LEU A 7 3.37 11.87 -16.95
C LEU A 7 3.26 11.36 -15.52
N VAL A 8 2.33 10.44 -15.31
CA VAL A 8 2.24 9.58 -14.12
C VAL A 8 2.26 8.11 -14.56
N SER A 9 2.98 7.28 -13.83
CA SER A 9 3.14 5.85 -14.11
C SER A 9 2.86 5.04 -12.87
N ARG A 10 2.45 3.78 -13.03
CA ARG A 10 2.47 2.83 -11.92
C ARG A 10 3.91 2.66 -11.44
N HIS A 11 4.09 2.55 -10.12
CA HIS A 11 5.41 2.37 -9.52
C HIS A 11 6.11 1.15 -10.13
N GLU A 12 7.38 1.30 -10.53
CA GLU A 12 8.23 0.27 -11.14
C GLU A 12 7.66 -0.45 -12.39
N LYS A 13 6.58 0.06 -12.99
CA LYS A 13 5.95 -0.51 -14.19
C LYS A 13 5.98 0.50 -15.33
N LEU A 14 5.84 -0.01 -16.56
CA LEU A 14 5.77 0.84 -17.76
C LEU A 14 4.39 1.43 -18.00
N TRP A 15 3.35 0.86 -17.39
CA TRP A 15 1.98 1.33 -17.56
C TRP A 15 1.82 2.75 -17.00
N SER A 16 1.30 3.66 -17.83
CA SER A 16 1.25 5.10 -17.57
C SER A 16 0.02 5.73 -18.23
N ASN A 17 -0.27 6.97 -17.87
CA ASN A 17 -1.47 7.70 -18.29
C ASN A 17 -1.43 8.27 -19.73
N PHE A 18 -0.68 7.63 -20.63
CA PHE A 18 -0.62 8.03 -22.04
C PHE A 18 -0.30 6.85 -22.95
N TRP A 19 -0.67 6.97 -24.23
CA TRP A 19 -0.19 6.07 -25.29
C TRP A 19 0.64 6.86 -26.28
N GLY A 20 1.77 6.29 -26.71
CA GLY A 20 2.63 6.93 -27.70
C GLY A 20 2.19 6.69 -29.15
N ALA A 21 1.40 5.64 -29.40
CA ALA A 21 0.88 5.30 -30.72
C ALA A 21 -0.53 4.68 -30.63
N LEU A 22 -1.20 4.58 -31.77
CA LEU A 22 -2.47 3.87 -31.93
C LEU A 22 -2.30 2.73 -32.93
N SER A 23 -3.02 1.64 -32.73
CA SER A 23 -3.23 0.63 -33.77
C SER A 23 -4.10 1.19 -34.90
N PRO A 24 -4.17 0.52 -36.07
CA PRO A 24 -5.07 0.91 -37.15
C PRO A 24 -6.55 1.04 -36.72
N ASP A 25 -6.95 0.25 -35.72
CA ASP A 25 -8.31 0.25 -35.15
C ASP A 25 -8.52 1.32 -34.06
N GLY A 26 -7.51 2.16 -33.79
CA GLY A 26 -7.59 3.24 -32.81
C GLY A 26 -7.36 2.84 -31.35
N TYR A 27 -6.90 1.60 -31.10
CA TYR A 27 -6.58 1.09 -29.77
C TYR A 27 -5.10 1.29 -29.42
N TYR A 28 -4.71 0.88 -28.22
CA TYR A 28 -3.33 0.97 -27.74
C TYR A 28 -2.32 0.35 -28.71
N ALA A 29 -1.28 1.10 -29.05
CA ALA A 29 -0.03 0.59 -29.60
C ALA A 29 1.16 1.24 -28.88
N ARG A 30 2.24 0.47 -28.73
CA ARG A 30 3.48 0.99 -28.15
C ARG A 30 4.27 1.75 -29.21
N SER A 31 4.61 3.02 -28.96
CA SER A 31 5.56 3.77 -29.80
C SER A 31 7.00 3.35 -29.53
N GLU A 32 7.87 3.60 -30.50
CA GLU A 32 9.31 3.31 -30.40
C GLU A 32 9.98 3.99 -29.19
N ASP A 33 9.57 5.22 -28.89
CA ASP A 33 10.11 6.05 -27.81
C ASP A 33 9.36 5.90 -26.47
N TYR A 34 8.32 5.07 -26.38
CA TYR A 34 7.46 4.97 -25.20
C TYR A 34 8.24 4.69 -23.92
N VAL A 35 9.12 3.69 -23.95
CA VAL A 35 9.92 3.28 -22.79
C VAL A 35 10.88 4.39 -22.36
N ASP A 36 11.49 5.08 -23.34
CA ASP A 36 12.41 6.20 -23.08
C ASP A 36 11.68 7.38 -22.41
N ILE A 37 10.43 7.64 -22.79
CA ILE A 37 9.61 8.69 -22.20
C ILE A 37 9.19 8.31 -20.77
N VAL A 38 8.69 7.08 -20.56
CA VAL A 38 8.23 6.60 -19.24
C VAL A 38 9.38 6.55 -18.25
N GLN A 39 10.52 5.98 -18.65
CA GLN A 39 11.72 5.88 -17.82
C GLN A 39 12.53 7.19 -17.76
N ARG A 40 12.01 8.26 -18.38
CA ARG A 40 12.64 9.60 -18.40
C ARG A 40 14.07 9.60 -18.97
N ARG A 41 14.42 8.64 -19.83
CA ARG A 41 15.66 8.69 -20.64
C ARG A 41 15.59 9.80 -21.68
N ARG A 42 14.38 10.13 -22.14
CA ARG A 42 14.08 11.33 -22.93
C ARG A 42 13.08 12.18 -22.19
N VAL A 43 13.47 13.42 -21.87
CA VAL A 43 12.66 14.37 -21.10
C VAL A 43 12.24 15.53 -21.99
N GLY A 44 10.95 15.86 -21.97
CA GLY A 44 10.43 16.86 -22.88
C GLY A 44 8.93 17.09 -22.77
N LEU A 45 8.40 17.65 -23.85
CA LEU A 45 6.99 17.76 -24.08
C LEU A 45 6.68 17.01 -25.37
N TRP A 46 5.73 16.09 -25.28
CA TRP A 46 5.43 15.13 -26.32
C TRP A 46 4.03 15.36 -26.83
N ASN A 47 3.83 15.48 -28.14
CA ASN A 47 2.49 15.41 -28.72
C ASN A 47 2.12 13.93 -28.82
N VAL A 48 1.07 13.51 -28.12
CA VAL A 48 0.70 12.10 -27.97
C VAL A 48 -0.76 11.88 -28.38
N PRO A 49 -1.10 10.71 -28.95
CA PRO A 49 -2.45 10.44 -29.39
C PRO A 49 -3.44 10.20 -28.25
N TYR A 50 -3.00 9.81 -27.06
CA TYR A 50 -3.89 9.49 -25.94
C TYR A 50 -3.27 9.93 -24.62
N ILE A 51 -4.11 10.50 -23.76
CA ILE A 51 -3.82 10.85 -22.36
C ILE A 51 -5.02 10.45 -21.50
N SER A 52 -4.80 10.13 -20.22
CA SER A 52 -5.87 9.80 -19.29
C SER A 52 -5.52 10.21 -17.85
N SER A 53 -6.42 9.92 -16.92
CA SER A 53 -6.29 10.12 -15.46
C SER A 53 -6.17 11.57 -14.99
N VAL A 54 -5.12 12.28 -15.40
CA VAL A 54 -4.83 13.65 -14.98
C VAL A 54 -4.39 14.48 -16.18
N TYR A 55 -5.12 15.57 -16.45
CA TYR A 55 -4.80 16.52 -17.49
C TYR A 55 -5.47 17.87 -17.25
N MET A 56 -4.93 18.90 -17.89
CA MET A 56 -5.48 20.24 -17.88
C MET A 56 -5.89 20.64 -19.30
N VAL A 57 -7.08 21.22 -19.41
CA VAL A 57 -7.60 21.82 -20.63
C VAL A 57 -7.73 23.33 -20.43
N LYS A 58 -7.17 24.12 -21.36
CA LYS A 58 -7.33 25.57 -21.34
C LYS A 58 -8.81 25.90 -21.54
N ALA A 59 -9.44 26.61 -20.59
CA ALA A 59 -10.88 26.88 -20.62
C ALA A 59 -11.38 27.56 -21.92
N LYS A 60 -10.55 28.40 -22.55
CA LYS A 60 -10.88 28.99 -23.86
C LYS A 60 -11.04 27.92 -24.95
N ALA A 61 -10.21 26.86 -24.92
CA ALA A 61 -10.25 25.77 -25.88
C ALA A 61 -11.63 25.11 -25.96
N LEU A 62 -12.26 24.90 -24.81
CA LEU A 62 -13.61 24.31 -24.70
C LEU A 62 -14.72 25.17 -25.31
N ARG A 63 -14.45 26.45 -25.62
CA ARG A 63 -15.41 27.39 -26.20
C ARG A 63 -15.07 27.79 -27.64
N SER A 64 -13.96 27.30 -28.19
CA SER A 64 -13.55 27.63 -29.55
C SER A 64 -13.04 26.43 -30.34
N GLU A 65 -11.94 25.80 -29.92
CA GLU A 65 -11.33 24.70 -30.68
C GLU A 65 -11.96 23.33 -30.38
N LEU A 66 -12.58 23.19 -29.21
CA LEU A 66 -13.26 21.99 -28.72
C LEU A 66 -14.76 22.26 -28.51
N ASP A 67 -15.39 22.96 -29.45
CA ASP A 67 -16.78 23.39 -29.37
C ASP A 67 -17.77 22.36 -29.94
N GLN A 68 -17.28 21.28 -30.57
CA GLN A 68 -18.11 20.20 -31.09
C GLN A 68 -18.57 19.27 -29.95
N GLY A 69 -19.56 19.74 -29.20
CA GLY A 69 -20.46 18.94 -28.37
C GLY A 69 -19.79 17.96 -27.39
N ASP A 70 -20.33 16.75 -27.35
CA ASP A 70 -19.98 15.71 -26.38
C ASP A 70 -18.59 15.13 -26.63
N LEU A 71 -17.62 15.56 -25.80
CA LEU A 71 -16.26 15.07 -25.92
C LEU A 71 -16.09 13.63 -25.42
N PHE A 72 -16.96 13.12 -24.54
CA PHE A 72 -16.70 11.87 -23.81
C PHE A 72 -17.46 10.66 -24.36
N HIS A 73 -18.23 10.82 -25.44
CA HIS A 73 -18.90 9.71 -26.11
C HIS A 73 -18.54 9.64 -27.59
N SER A 74 -18.24 8.42 -28.05
CA SER A 74 -18.00 8.13 -29.46
C SER A 74 -18.15 6.64 -29.74
N GLY A 75 -19.32 6.22 -30.24
CA GLY A 75 -19.58 4.84 -30.63
C GLY A 75 -19.45 3.85 -29.46
N LYS A 76 -18.50 2.91 -29.58
CA LYS A 76 -18.21 1.88 -28.56
C LYS A 76 -16.96 2.17 -27.73
N LEU A 77 -16.33 3.32 -27.92
CA LEU A 77 -15.14 3.70 -27.17
C LEU A 77 -15.50 3.97 -25.71
N ASP A 78 -14.60 3.64 -24.78
CA ASP A 78 -14.70 4.15 -23.42
C ASP A 78 -14.52 5.68 -23.39
N ALA A 79 -14.88 6.29 -22.26
CA ALA A 79 -14.93 7.75 -22.13
C ALA A 79 -13.57 8.43 -22.36
N ASP A 80 -12.46 7.83 -21.91
CA ASP A 80 -11.12 8.42 -22.09
C ASP A 80 -10.66 8.27 -23.55
N MET A 81 -10.93 7.11 -24.17
CA MET A 81 -10.68 6.92 -25.60
C MET A 81 -11.52 7.87 -26.45
N ALA A 82 -12.80 8.06 -26.12
CA ALA A 82 -13.71 8.96 -26.79
C ALA A 82 -13.24 10.42 -26.68
N PHE A 83 -12.86 10.86 -25.48
CA PHE A 83 -12.25 12.17 -25.25
C PHE A 83 -11.06 12.41 -26.17
N CYS A 84 -10.07 11.51 -26.12
CA CYS A 84 -8.87 11.64 -26.93
C CYS A 84 -9.19 11.62 -28.43
N HIS A 85 -10.11 10.74 -28.86
CA HIS A 85 -10.56 10.65 -30.25
C HIS A 85 -11.21 11.96 -30.74
N ASN A 86 -12.15 12.50 -29.97
CA ASN A 86 -12.90 13.70 -30.34
C ASN A 86 -12.02 14.96 -30.32
N VAL A 87 -11.05 15.04 -29.40
CA VAL A 87 -10.04 16.11 -29.38
C VAL A 87 -9.14 16.06 -30.62
N ARG A 88 -8.70 14.85 -31.03
CA ARG A 88 -7.90 14.67 -32.26
C ARG A 88 -8.68 15.02 -33.53
N ASN A 89 -9.96 14.65 -33.61
CA ASN A 89 -10.82 14.96 -34.76
C ASN A 89 -11.05 16.45 -34.95
N GLN A 90 -10.96 17.23 -33.88
CA GLN A 90 -10.99 18.70 -33.92
C GLN A 90 -9.60 19.32 -34.15
N GLY A 91 -8.58 18.52 -34.47
CA GLY A 91 -7.23 19.00 -34.79
C GLY A 91 -6.45 19.55 -33.59
N VAL A 92 -6.90 19.28 -32.36
CA VAL A 92 -6.26 19.77 -31.15
C VAL A 92 -5.23 18.76 -30.66
N PHE A 93 -3.98 19.21 -30.50
CA PHE A 93 -2.92 18.39 -29.92
C PHE A 93 -3.08 18.21 -28.41
N MET A 94 -2.82 16.97 -27.98
CA MET A 94 -2.72 16.59 -26.58
C MET A 94 -1.24 16.43 -26.23
N TYR A 95 -0.79 17.18 -25.24
CA TYR A 95 0.61 17.16 -24.85
C TYR A 95 0.83 16.38 -23.55
N LEU A 96 1.89 15.57 -23.49
CA LEU A 96 2.39 14.97 -22.27
C LEU A 96 3.68 15.66 -21.84
N THR A 97 3.84 15.96 -20.55
CA THR A 97 5.09 16.45 -19.98
C THR A 97 5.67 15.47 -18.97
N ASN A 98 6.92 15.06 -19.18
CA ASN A 98 7.70 14.29 -18.21
C ASN A 98 8.89 15.11 -17.67
N ARG A 99 8.82 16.45 -17.73
CA ARG A 99 9.88 17.37 -17.25
C ARG A 99 10.11 17.33 -15.74
N HIS A 100 9.08 16.98 -14.98
CA HIS A 100 9.13 16.84 -13.53
C HIS A 100 8.45 15.54 -13.12
N GLN A 101 8.76 15.04 -11.93
CA GLN A 101 8.01 13.96 -11.31
C GLN A 101 6.76 14.57 -10.67
N PHE A 102 5.59 14.09 -11.11
CA PHE A 102 4.30 14.65 -10.69
C PHE A 102 3.53 13.72 -9.75
N GLY A 103 3.84 12.43 -9.76
CA GLY A 103 3.18 11.40 -8.97
C GLY A 103 3.23 10.05 -9.66
N HIS A 104 2.44 9.11 -9.17
CA HIS A 104 2.27 7.77 -9.70
C HIS A 104 0.77 7.41 -9.79
N ILE A 105 0.48 6.26 -10.38
CA ILE A 105 -0.89 5.74 -10.46
C ILE A 105 -1.00 4.50 -9.58
N LEU A 106 -2.06 4.43 -8.77
CA LEU A 106 -2.40 3.27 -7.96
C LEU A 106 -2.79 2.07 -8.83
N SER A 107 -2.46 0.87 -8.36
CA SER A 107 -2.96 -0.38 -8.90
C SER A 107 -4.29 -0.74 -8.25
N LEU A 108 -5.34 -0.81 -9.05
CA LEU A 108 -6.70 -1.17 -8.62
C LEU A 108 -7.17 -2.54 -9.16
N GLU A 109 -6.30 -3.28 -9.85
CA GLU A 109 -6.67 -4.50 -10.61
C GLU A 109 -7.27 -5.62 -9.76
N ASN A 110 -7.01 -5.63 -8.44
CA ASN A 110 -7.57 -6.59 -7.51
C ASN A 110 -7.92 -5.94 -6.15
N TYR A 111 -8.30 -4.65 -6.16
CA TYR A 111 -8.68 -3.97 -4.94
C TYR A 111 -10.00 -4.55 -4.39
N GLN A 112 -9.96 -5.09 -3.18
CA GLN A 112 -11.12 -5.64 -2.51
C GLN A 112 -11.75 -4.58 -1.60
N THR A 113 -13.07 -4.63 -1.45
CA THR A 113 -13.86 -3.70 -0.61
C THR A 113 -14.65 -4.46 0.45
N THR A 114 -14.13 -5.60 0.90
CA THR A 114 -14.81 -6.54 1.81
C THR A 114 -14.35 -6.44 3.26
N HIS A 115 -13.27 -5.72 3.51
CA HIS A 115 -12.72 -5.45 4.85
C HIS A 115 -13.18 -4.08 5.35
N LEU A 116 -13.09 -3.85 6.66
CA LEU A 116 -13.38 -2.54 7.23
C LEU A 116 -12.32 -1.52 6.75
N HIS A 117 -11.04 -1.89 6.82
CA HIS A 117 -9.89 -1.11 6.36
C HIS A 117 -9.17 -1.83 5.21
N ASN A 118 -9.77 -1.77 4.02
CA ASN A 118 -9.27 -2.45 2.81
C ASN A 118 -7.83 -2.10 2.40
N ASP A 119 -7.35 -0.91 2.78
CA ASP A 119 -5.99 -0.47 2.52
C ASP A 119 -4.93 -1.31 3.26
N LEU A 120 -5.27 -1.94 4.39
CA LEU A 120 -4.37 -2.84 5.11
C LEU A 120 -3.84 -3.96 4.17
N TRP A 121 -4.67 -4.45 3.26
CA TRP A 121 -4.33 -5.50 2.30
C TRP A 121 -3.57 -5.02 1.05
N GLN A 122 -3.18 -3.75 0.99
CA GLN A 122 -2.55 -3.16 -0.22
C GLN A 122 -1.02 -3.23 -0.26
N ILE A 123 -0.37 -3.86 0.74
CA ILE A 123 1.10 -3.95 0.82
C ILE A 123 1.76 -4.54 -0.43
N PHE A 124 1.06 -5.40 -1.18
CA PHE A 124 1.58 -5.97 -2.43
C PHE A 124 1.28 -5.13 -3.67
N SER A 125 0.12 -4.51 -3.73
CA SER A 125 -0.38 -3.81 -4.92
C SER A 125 0.15 -2.39 -5.00
N ASN A 126 0.25 -1.71 -3.86
CA ASN A 126 0.64 -0.32 -3.71
C ASN A 126 1.63 -0.14 -2.53
N PRO A 127 2.81 -0.79 -2.57
CA PRO A 127 3.73 -0.86 -1.42
C PRO A 127 4.22 0.50 -0.93
N GLU A 128 4.45 1.46 -1.83
CA GLU A 128 4.94 2.79 -1.46
C GLU A 128 3.88 3.60 -0.72
N ASP A 129 2.64 3.60 -1.22
CA ASP A 129 1.49 4.24 -0.58
C ASP A 129 1.13 3.57 0.74
N TRP A 130 1.19 2.23 0.78
CA TRP A 130 0.98 1.44 2.00
C TRP A 130 2.04 1.80 3.05
N ARG A 131 3.31 1.90 2.67
CA ARG A 131 4.40 2.32 3.56
C ARG A 131 4.16 3.72 4.10
N GLU A 132 3.82 4.67 3.25
CA GLU A 132 3.58 6.06 3.65
C GLU A 132 2.41 6.17 4.64
N LYS A 133 1.37 5.36 4.45
CA LYS A 133 0.21 5.34 5.35
C LYS A 133 0.48 4.62 6.67
N TYR A 134 1.16 3.47 6.64
CA TYR A 134 1.16 2.54 7.77
C TYR A 134 2.51 2.37 8.47
N ILE A 135 3.62 2.67 7.83
CA ILE A 135 4.95 2.57 8.47
C ILE A 135 5.33 3.91 9.06
N HIS A 136 5.78 3.87 10.32
CA HIS A 136 6.15 5.06 11.06
C HIS A 136 7.21 5.87 10.30
N GLU A 137 7.03 7.20 10.19
CA GLU A 137 7.93 8.10 9.44
C GLU A 137 9.42 7.95 9.84
N ASN A 138 9.66 7.74 11.14
CA ASN A 138 10.99 7.52 11.71
C ASN A 138 11.55 6.09 11.57
N TYR A 139 10.83 5.12 10.99
CA TYR A 139 11.35 3.76 10.78
C TYR A 139 12.64 3.76 9.96
N THR A 140 12.74 4.61 8.92
CA THR A 140 13.96 4.70 8.10
C THR A 140 15.15 5.25 8.90
N ALA A 141 14.90 6.09 9.92
CA ALA A 141 15.92 6.53 10.86
C ALA A 141 16.32 5.40 11.83
N ALA A 142 15.34 4.63 12.33
CA ALA A 142 15.53 3.41 13.13
C ALA A 142 16.44 2.39 12.43
N LEU A 143 16.18 2.11 11.16
CA LEU A 143 16.99 1.19 10.36
C LEU A 143 18.44 1.66 10.19
N LYS A 144 18.69 2.97 10.28
CA LYS A 144 20.04 3.57 10.28
C LYS A 144 20.69 3.57 11.67
N GLY A 145 20.05 2.97 12.68
CA GLY A 145 20.49 2.90 14.07
C GLY A 145 20.19 4.14 14.91
N LYS A 146 19.33 5.05 14.43
CA LYS A 146 18.89 6.23 15.19
C LYS A 146 17.50 5.98 15.76
N LEU A 147 17.17 6.43 16.97
CA LEU A 147 15.86 6.18 17.58
C LEU A 147 15.59 4.68 17.83
N VAL A 148 16.65 3.92 18.07
CA VAL A 148 16.57 2.57 18.62
C VAL A 148 17.08 2.63 20.06
N GLU A 149 16.29 2.12 20.98
CA GLU A 149 16.63 2.01 22.39
C GLU A 149 16.81 0.53 22.76
N MET A 150 17.50 0.28 23.87
CA MET A 150 17.66 -1.05 24.45
C MET A 150 17.27 -1.01 25.93
N PRO A 151 15.96 -0.95 26.25
CA PRO A 151 15.48 -0.77 27.62
C PRO A 151 15.90 -1.92 28.56
N CYS A 152 16.06 -3.13 28.02
CA CYS A 152 16.58 -4.29 28.74
C CYS A 152 17.69 -4.96 27.89
N PRO A 153 18.62 -5.73 28.49
CA PRO A 153 19.64 -6.45 27.73
C PRO A 153 19.01 -7.29 26.60
N ASP A 154 19.49 -7.09 25.37
CA ASP A 154 19.01 -7.75 24.15
C ASP A 154 17.51 -7.57 23.86
N VAL A 155 16.87 -6.54 24.42
CA VAL A 155 15.50 -6.10 24.09
C VAL A 155 15.60 -4.75 23.41
N TYR A 156 15.30 -4.71 22.11
CA TYR A 156 15.36 -3.48 21.32
C TYR A 156 13.98 -2.86 21.14
N TRP A 157 13.94 -1.54 21.15
CA TRP A 157 12.71 -0.77 20.98
C TRP A 157 12.89 0.30 19.91
N PHE A 158 11.97 0.35 18.94
CA PHE A 158 12.03 1.25 17.81
C PHE A 158 10.63 1.54 17.24
N PRO A 159 10.43 2.68 16.56
CA PRO A 159 9.15 3.00 15.91
C PRO A 159 8.92 2.16 14.65
N ILE A 160 7.72 1.60 14.49
CA ILE A 160 7.38 0.71 13.36
C ILE A 160 6.08 1.08 12.66
N PHE A 161 4.98 1.25 13.38
CA PHE A 161 3.67 1.58 12.82
C PHE A 161 3.26 3.03 13.11
N THR A 162 2.48 3.62 12.21
CA THR A 162 1.78 4.89 12.45
C THR A 162 0.57 4.67 13.37
N ASP A 163 0.06 5.72 13.99
CA ASP A 163 -1.20 5.65 14.75
C ASP A 163 -2.34 5.10 13.88
N THR A 164 -2.42 5.49 12.60
CA THR A 164 -3.40 4.96 11.65
C THR A 164 -3.27 3.46 11.42
N ALA A 165 -2.05 2.90 11.37
CA ALA A 165 -1.88 1.45 11.27
C ALA A 165 -2.39 0.72 12.51
N CYS A 166 -2.10 1.27 13.68
CA CYS A 166 -2.55 0.72 14.95
C CYS A 166 -4.08 0.77 15.06
N ASP A 167 -4.68 1.93 14.79
CA ASP A 167 -6.12 2.15 14.83
C ASP A 167 -6.85 1.24 13.82
N ASP A 168 -6.45 1.26 12.54
CA ASP A 168 -7.06 0.42 11.49
C ASP A 168 -6.96 -1.09 11.84
N LEU A 169 -5.83 -1.54 12.40
CA LEU A 169 -5.66 -2.95 12.78
C LEU A 169 -6.54 -3.34 13.97
N VAL A 170 -6.63 -2.49 15.01
CA VAL A 170 -7.49 -2.73 16.18
C VAL A 170 -8.97 -2.73 15.78
N GLU A 171 -9.38 -1.76 14.95
CA GLU A 171 -10.75 -1.68 14.43
C GLU A 171 -11.13 -2.91 13.60
N GLU A 172 -10.23 -3.42 12.76
CA GLU A 172 -10.46 -4.66 11.98
C GLU A 172 -10.57 -5.90 12.89
N MET A 173 -9.75 -6.01 13.94
CA MET A 173 -9.83 -7.11 14.91
C MET A 173 -11.15 -7.08 15.70
N GLU A 174 -11.57 -5.91 16.16
CA GLU A 174 -12.87 -5.77 16.85
C GLU A 174 -14.05 -5.94 15.89
N HIS A 175 -13.92 -5.58 14.61
CA HIS A 175 -14.92 -5.84 13.58
C HIS A 175 -15.11 -7.35 13.33
N TYR A 176 -14.03 -8.13 13.32
CA TYR A 176 -14.11 -9.59 13.25
C TYR A 176 -14.79 -10.17 14.50
N GLY A 177 -14.43 -9.67 15.69
CA GLY A 177 -15.15 -9.86 16.94
C GLY A 177 -15.09 -11.27 17.56
N GLN A 178 -14.53 -12.26 16.88
CA GLN A 178 -14.39 -13.64 17.39
C GLN A 178 -13.08 -13.80 18.16
N TRP A 179 -12.94 -13.09 19.27
CA TRP A 179 -11.82 -13.24 20.21
C TRP A 179 -11.81 -14.64 20.86
N SER A 180 -10.61 -15.15 21.18
CA SER A 180 -10.47 -16.38 21.96
C SER A 180 -11.09 -16.22 23.36
N THR A 181 -11.33 -17.34 24.05
CA THR A 181 -11.78 -17.33 25.45
C THR A 181 -10.62 -17.21 26.45
N GLY A 182 -9.36 -17.27 26.01
CA GLY A 182 -8.19 -17.35 26.89
C GLY A 182 -8.05 -18.69 27.59
N ASP A 183 -8.66 -19.76 27.06
CA ASP A 183 -8.53 -21.12 27.57
C ASP A 183 -7.36 -21.87 26.91
N ASN A 184 -6.78 -22.83 27.61
CA ASN A 184 -5.69 -23.67 27.08
C ASN A 184 -6.08 -24.50 25.85
N THR A 185 -7.36 -24.64 25.54
CA THR A 185 -7.83 -25.39 24.37
C THR A 185 -8.52 -24.47 23.39
N ASP A 186 -7.90 -24.29 22.22
CA ASP A 186 -8.46 -23.47 21.15
C ASP A 186 -8.48 -24.27 19.84
N SER A 187 -9.68 -24.57 19.34
CA SER A 187 -9.89 -25.36 18.12
C SER A 187 -9.56 -24.61 16.84
N ARG A 188 -9.28 -23.30 16.92
CA ARG A 188 -8.98 -22.40 15.80
C ARG A 188 -7.49 -22.43 15.44
N ILE A 189 -6.63 -22.90 16.36
CA ILE A 189 -5.19 -23.03 16.15
C ILE A 189 -4.77 -24.46 15.82
N GLN A 190 -3.66 -24.61 15.11
CA GLN A 190 -3.11 -25.91 14.75
C GLN A 190 -2.57 -26.63 15.98
N GLY A 191 -3.20 -27.74 16.37
CA GLY A 191 -2.82 -28.54 17.54
C GLY A 191 -3.79 -28.43 18.72
N GLY A 192 -4.69 -27.44 18.71
CA GLY A 192 -5.81 -27.40 19.65
C GLY A 192 -5.47 -27.01 21.09
N TYR A 193 -4.20 -26.68 21.38
CA TYR A 193 -3.73 -26.46 22.76
C TYR A 193 -2.69 -25.35 22.85
N GLU A 194 -2.93 -24.38 23.71
CA GLU A 194 -1.99 -23.31 24.07
C GLU A 194 -1.48 -23.53 25.50
N ASN A 195 -0.15 -23.58 25.64
CA ASN A 195 0.46 -23.73 26.96
C ASN A 195 0.21 -22.50 27.85
N VAL A 196 0.11 -21.33 27.23
CA VAL A 196 -0.04 -20.04 27.89
C VAL A 196 -1.06 -19.22 27.09
N PRO A 197 -2.37 -19.41 27.34
CA PRO A 197 -3.39 -18.87 26.46
C PRO A 197 -3.56 -17.37 26.60
N THR A 198 -3.94 -16.72 25.51
CA THR A 198 -4.30 -15.30 25.45
C THR A 198 -5.67 -15.09 24.82
N ILE A 199 -6.39 -14.03 25.20
CA ILE A 199 -7.57 -13.55 24.46
C ILE A 199 -7.08 -12.85 23.20
N ASP A 200 -7.18 -13.55 22.08
CA ASP A 200 -6.54 -13.13 20.84
C ASP A 200 -7.34 -13.47 19.56
N ILE A 201 -6.86 -12.87 18.47
CA ILE A 201 -7.23 -13.17 17.10
C ILE A 201 -5.94 -13.32 16.28
N HIS A 202 -5.82 -14.45 15.60
CA HIS A 202 -4.70 -14.74 14.71
C HIS A 202 -4.89 -14.08 13.34
N MET A 203 -3.78 -13.67 12.71
CA MET A 203 -3.80 -13.02 11.40
C MET A 203 -4.44 -13.89 10.30
N ASN A 204 -4.34 -15.22 10.40
CA ASN A 204 -4.99 -16.14 9.46
C ASN A 204 -6.53 -16.12 9.55
N GLN A 205 -7.10 -15.84 10.73
CA GLN A 205 -8.55 -15.82 10.96
C GLN A 205 -9.23 -14.65 10.23
N ILE A 206 -8.50 -13.54 10.07
CA ILE A 206 -8.95 -12.38 9.28
C ILE A 206 -8.39 -12.38 7.85
N GLY A 207 -7.66 -13.42 7.45
CA GLY A 207 -7.05 -13.50 6.10
C GLY A 207 -5.93 -12.49 5.86
N PHE A 208 -5.20 -12.09 6.91
CA PHE A 208 -4.12 -11.09 6.87
C PHE A 208 -2.71 -11.71 7.01
N GLU A 209 -2.61 -13.03 7.10
CA GLU A 209 -1.34 -13.75 7.30
C GLU A 209 -0.29 -13.44 6.21
N ARG A 210 -0.72 -13.37 4.94
CA ARG A 210 0.18 -13.13 3.81
C ARG A 210 0.74 -11.71 3.82
N GLU A 211 -0.12 -10.74 4.10
CA GLU A 211 0.19 -9.32 4.22
C GLU A 211 1.10 -9.07 5.43
N TRP A 212 0.81 -9.72 6.56
CA TRP A 212 1.66 -9.69 7.74
C TRP A 212 3.05 -10.26 7.45
N TYR A 213 3.15 -11.40 6.77
CA TYR A 213 4.44 -11.97 6.37
C TYR A 213 5.26 -11.02 5.50
N LYS A 214 4.59 -10.32 4.57
CA LYS A 214 5.25 -9.31 3.73
C LYS A 214 5.76 -8.13 4.56
N PHE A 215 4.99 -7.67 5.54
CA PHE A 215 5.43 -6.67 6.51
C PHE A 215 6.68 -7.14 7.28
N LEU A 216 6.69 -8.38 7.77
CA LEU A 216 7.85 -8.93 8.47
C LEU A 216 9.10 -8.96 7.60
N LEU A 217 8.98 -9.43 6.35
CA LEU A 217 10.10 -9.50 5.41
C LEU A 217 10.64 -8.10 5.05
N ASP A 218 9.76 -7.14 4.80
CA ASP A 218 10.16 -5.83 4.29
C ASP A 218 10.64 -4.87 5.38
N TYR A 219 10.13 -5.01 6.61
CA TYR A 219 10.37 -4.05 7.69
C TYR A 219 11.00 -4.64 8.95
N ILE A 220 10.74 -5.90 9.28
CA ILE A 220 11.30 -6.51 10.50
C ILE A 220 12.62 -7.21 10.20
N ALA A 221 12.70 -8.02 9.15
CA ALA A 221 13.95 -8.71 8.80
C ALA A 221 15.15 -7.74 8.70
N PRO A 222 15.05 -6.60 7.98
CA PRO A 222 16.19 -5.70 7.81
C PRO A 222 16.66 -5.07 9.12
N ILE A 223 15.74 -4.70 10.02
CA ILE A 223 16.11 -4.09 11.30
C ILE A 223 16.63 -5.16 12.28
N THR A 224 16.06 -6.36 12.30
CA THR A 224 16.58 -7.46 13.13
C THR A 224 18.01 -7.84 12.75
N GLU A 225 18.30 -8.01 11.45
CA GLU A 225 19.67 -8.30 10.97
C GLU A 225 20.65 -7.15 11.28
N LYS A 226 20.14 -5.92 11.34
CA LYS A 226 20.94 -4.75 11.73
C LYS A 226 21.28 -4.73 13.22
N LEU A 227 20.32 -5.11 14.07
CA LEU A 227 20.44 -5.09 15.53
C LEU A 227 21.20 -6.31 16.07
N TYR A 228 21.15 -7.43 15.36
CA TYR A 228 21.91 -8.65 15.68
C TYR A 228 22.88 -9.01 14.55
N PRO A 229 24.03 -8.31 14.41
CA PRO A 229 25.00 -8.59 13.36
C PRO A 229 25.43 -10.06 13.34
N GLY A 230 25.30 -10.69 12.18
CA GLY A 230 25.62 -12.12 11.98
C GLY A 230 24.41 -13.04 12.05
N TYR A 231 23.26 -12.55 12.51
CA TYR A 231 21.98 -13.23 12.34
C TYR A 231 21.34 -12.85 11.00
N TYR A 232 20.76 -13.82 10.31
CA TYR A 232 20.03 -13.64 9.06
C TYR A 232 18.69 -14.35 9.14
N THR A 233 17.63 -13.69 8.67
CA THR A 233 16.27 -14.20 8.87
C THR A 233 15.40 -14.05 7.64
N LYS A 234 14.53 -15.04 7.44
CA LYS A 234 13.41 -14.98 6.50
C LYS A 234 12.08 -14.69 7.20
N THR A 235 12.13 -14.38 8.50
CA THR A 235 10.96 -14.06 9.34
C THR A 235 9.80 -15.05 9.17
N GLN A 236 10.12 -16.35 9.07
CA GLN A 236 9.09 -17.40 9.10
C GLN A 236 8.45 -17.39 10.47
N PHE A 237 7.12 -17.48 10.52
CA PHE A 237 6.35 -17.55 11.75
C PHE A 237 5.29 -18.64 11.62
N GLU A 238 4.98 -19.25 12.76
CA GLU A 238 3.82 -20.14 12.91
C GLU A 238 2.66 -19.41 13.60
N LEU A 239 2.98 -18.40 14.43
CA LEU A 239 2.03 -17.65 15.22
C LEU A 239 2.20 -16.14 14.97
N ALA A 240 1.10 -15.50 14.60
CA ALA A 240 0.96 -14.05 14.53
C ALA A 240 -0.47 -13.70 14.92
N PHE A 241 -0.63 -12.91 15.97
CA PHE A 241 -1.92 -12.63 16.58
C PHE A 241 -1.91 -11.29 17.30
N VAL A 242 -3.09 -10.71 17.49
CA VAL A 242 -3.31 -9.54 18.34
C VAL A 242 -3.95 -10.02 19.63
N VAL A 243 -3.35 -9.62 20.75
CA VAL A 243 -3.87 -9.92 22.09
C VAL A 243 -4.64 -8.74 22.63
N ARG A 244 -5.71 -9.02 23.38
CA ARG A 244 -6.49 -8.03 24.10
C ARG A 244 -6.43 -8.29 25.60
N TYR A 245 -5.94 -7.29 26.34
CA TYR A 245 -5.97 -7.30 27.79
C TYR A 245 -7.06 -6.38 28.31
N LYS A 246 -7.92 -6.88 29.20
CA LYS A 246 -8.96 -6.11 29.88
C LYS A 246 -9.10 -6.52 31.35
N PRO A 247 -9.42 -5.58 32.27
CA PRO A 247 -9.62 -5.89 33.70
C PRO A 247 -10.72 -6.93 33.98
N ASP A 248 -11.76 -6.95 33.16
CA ASP A 248 -12.94 -7.81 33.29
C ASP A 248 -12.84 -9.14 32.50
N GLU A 249 -11.78 -9.30 31.69
CA GLU A 249 -11.49 -10.51 30.93
C GLU A 249 -10.15 -11.09 31.40
N GLN A 250 -9.10 -11.01 30.58
CA GLN A 250 -7.74 -11.40 30.92
C GLN A 250 -6.87 -10.13 31.08
N PRO A 251 -6.50 -9.71 32.30
CA PRO A 251 -5.73 -8.48 32.50
C PRO A 251 -4.21 -8.67 32.43
N SER A 252 -3.73 -9.91 32.50
CA SER A 252 -2.30 -10.20 32.62
C SER A 252 -1.96 -11.55 32.01
N LEU A 253 -0.70 -11.72 31.64
CA LEU A 253 -0.13 -12.98 31.17
C LEU A 253 0.96 -13.46 32.14
N MET A 254 0.96 -14.74 32.48
CA MET A 254 1.94 -15.30 33.40
C MET A 254 3.35 -15.36 32.77
N PRO A 255 4.43 -15.40 33.56
CA PRO A 255 5.79 -15.57 33.04
C PRO A 255 5.93 -16.84 32.18
N HIS A 256 6.51 -16.70 30.99
CA HIS A 256 6.71 -17.79 30.04
C HIS A 256 7.87 -17.49 29.08
N HIS A 257 8.15 -18.46 28.20
CA HIS A 257 9.03 -18.29 27.06
C HIS A 257 8.23 -18.44 25.78
N ASP A 258 8.51 -17.60 24.79
CA ASP A 258 7.95 -17.75 23.46
C ASP A 258 8.62 -18.90 22.72
N ALA A 259 7.84 -19.65 21.93
CA ALA A 259 8.35 -20.68 21.03
C ALA A 259 8.92 -20.05 19.74
N SER A 260 9.87 -19.13 19.86
CA SER A 260 10.46 -18.38 18.75
C SER A 260 11.97 -18.20 18.93
N THR A 261 12.68 -17.86 17.84
CA THR A 261 14.09 -17.42 17.95
C THR A 261 14.18 -15.98 18.46
N PHE A 262 13.24 -15.13 18.03
CA PHE A 262 13.01 -13.78 18.55
C PHE A 262 11.52 -13.48 18.42
N THR A 263 11.00 -12.59 19.27
CA THR A 263 9.60 -12.16 19.26
C THR A 263 9.52 -10.68 18.92
N ILE A 264 8.47 -10.30 18.21
CA ILE A 264 8.13 -8.91 17.93
C ILE A 264 6.87 -8.61 18.74
N ASN A 265 6.94 -7.59 19.59
CA ASN A 265 5.81 -7.12 20.37
C ASN A 265 5.55 -5.65 19.99
N ILE A 266 4.36 -5.37 19.46
CA ILE A 266 3.99 -4.05 18.96
C ILE A 266 2.77 -3.57 19.75
N ALA A 267 2.93 -2.45 20.45
CA ALA A 267 1.81 -1.78 21.10
C ALA A 267 0.88 -1.16 20.04
N LEU A 268 -0.43 -1.34 20.21
CA LEU A 268 -1.45 -0.88 19.25
C LEU A 268 -2.34 0.25 19.82
N ASN A 269 -2.14 0.67 21.06
CA ASN A 269 -2.86 1.78 21.69
C ASN A 269 -1.99 2.46 22.77
N ARG A 270 -2.52 3.47 23.45
CA ARG A 270 -1.74 4.43 24.23
C ARG A 270 -1.92 4.21 25.73
N VAL A 271 -0.81 3.98 26.42
CA VAL A 271 -0.78 3.99 27.90
C VAL A 271 -1.21 5.36 28.45
N GLY A 272 -2.03 5.37 29.48
CA GLY A 272 -2.59 6.56 30.13
C GLY A 272 -3.73 7.24 29.37
N ILE A 273 -4.12 6.73 28.20
CA ILE A 273 -5.30 7.20 27.44
C ILE A 273 -6.28 6.03 27.27
N ASP A 274 -5.80 4.92 26.72
CA ASP A 274 -6.63 3.76 26.38
C ASP A 274 -6.57 2.66 27.46
N TYR A 275 -5.46 2.58 28.21
CA TYR A 275 -5.27 1.65 29.33
C TYR A 275 -4.29 2.21 30.38
N GLU A 276 -4.29 1.63 31.59
CA GLU A 276 -3.40 1.96 32.72
C GLU A 276 -2.53 0.78 33.13
#